data_AF-A0AAW2VMV8-F1
#
_entry.id   AF-A0AAW2VMV8-F1
#
_cell.length_a   1.000
_cell.length_b   1.000
_cell.length_c   1.000
_cell.angle_alpha   90.00
_cell.angle_beta   90.00
_cell.angle_gamma   90.00
#
_symmetry.space_group_name_H-M   'P 1'
#
loop_
_entity.id
_entity.type
_entity.pdbx_description
1 polymer ?
#
loop_
_entity_poly.entity_id
_entity_poly.type
_entity_poly.pdbx_seq_one_letter_code
_entity_poly.pdbx_strand_id
1 'polypeptide(L)'
;MAKSIRILLAIAAWYDYEIWQRDVKTAFLNDFIEEEIYMDEPEGFTTVREEQKVCRLQRSIYGLKQAFQNWNTHFHEVIRGYDFIKNDYDPCIYKKISGSLVAYLLLYVDDILLIGNDVKMLGDIKTWLSTQFSMKDMGEASYILGIKIDRDKSRRMLGLTQSSYIENVLKRFKMDNSIRGLLPMRHGVKLSKKHLPRLMRNLKGCRTSPMPQP
;
A
#
# COMPACT_ATOMS: atom_id res chain seq x y z
N MET A 1 -1.48 -9.40 5.42
CA MET A 1 -1.60 -8.46 4.28
C MET A 1 -1.07 -9.00 2.95
N ALA A 2 0.23 -8.96 2.61
CA ALA A 2 0.69 -9.42 1.27
C ALA A 2 0.33 -10.89 0.95
N LYS A 3 0.39 -11.78 1.95
CA LYS A 3 -0.05 -13.18 1.82
C LYS A 3 -1.57 -13.28 1.59
N SER A 4 -2.33 -12.55 2.38
CA SER A 4 -3.80 -12.57 2.38
C SER A 4 -4.38 -12.02 1.07
N ILE A 5 -3.77 -10.97 0.51
CA ILE A 5 -4.11 -10.47 -0.83
C ILE A 5 -3.93 -11.58 -1.87
N ARG A 6 -2.78 -12.26 -1.88
CA ARG A 6 -2.53 -13.36 -2.82
C ARG A 6 -3.50 -14.51 -2.65
N ILE A 7 -3.89 -14.84 -1.42
CA ILE A 7 -4.88 -15.88 -1.13
C ILE A 7 -6.26 -15.47 -1.68
N LEU A 8 -6.72 -14.25 -1.40
CA LEU A 8 -8.00 -13.77 -1.91
C LEU A 8 -8.03 -13.69 -3.44
N LEU A 9 -6.95 -13.23 -4.06
CA LEU A 9 -6.83 -13.22 -5.52
C LEU A 9 -6.82 -14.65 -6.09
N ALA A 10 -6.14 -15.60 -5.44
CA ALA A 10 -6.17 -17.01 -5.86
C ALA A 10 -7.57 -17.63 -5.75
N ILE A 11 -8.31 -17.32 -4.67
CA ILE A 11 -9.73 -17.70 -4.51
C ILE A 11 -10.56 -17.11 -5.65
N ALA A 12 -10.38 -15.81 -5.92
CA ALA A 12 -11.11 -15.13 -6.97
C ALA A 12 -10.82 -15.71 -8.36
N ALA A 13 -9.57 -16.07 -8.64
CA ALA A 13 -9.20 -16.75 -9.88
C ALA A 13 -9.87 -18.13 -9.98
N TRP A 14 -9.78 -18.94 -8.92
CA TRP A 14 -10.28 -20.32 -8.90
C TRP A 14 -11.79 -20.41 -9.12
N TYR A 15 -12.56 -19.57 -8.41
CA TYR A 15 -14.02 -19.55 -8.48
C TYR A 15 -14.56 -18.53 -9.50
N ASP A 16 -13.69 -17.83 -10.22
CA ASP A 16 -14.03 -16.73 -11.13
C ASP A 16 -14.90 -15.63 -10.49
N TYR A 17 -14.55 -15.22 -9.27
CA TYR A 17 -15.22 -14.12 -8.58
C TYR A 17 -14.88 -12.77 -9.21
N GLU A 18 -15.82 -11.83 -9.19
CA GLU A 18 -15.53 -10.45 -9.58
C GLU A 18 -14.56 -9.80 -8.59
N ILE A 19 -13.70 -8.92 -9.11
CA ILE A 19 -12.67 -8.21 -8.35
C ILE A 19 -12.76 -6.74 -8.71
N TRP A 20 -13.30 -5.93 -7.83
CA TRP A 20 -13.48 -4.49 -8.05
C TRP A 20 -12.64 -3.69 -7.07
N GLN A 21 -12.08 -2.59 -7.54
CA GLN A 21 -11.30 -1.69 -6.73
C GLN A 21 -12.05 -0.39 -6.48
N ARG A 22 -11.92 0.14 -5.27
CA ARG A 22 -12.35 1.47 -4.91
C ARG A 22 -11.31 2.16 -4.07
N ASP A 23 -11.40 3.47 -4.03
CA ASP A 23 -10.51 4.34 -3.28
C ASP A 23 -11.34 5.27 -2.40
N VAL A 24 -10.99 5.37 -1.11
CA VAL A 24 -11.62 6.30 -0.17
C VAL A 24 -10.91 7.63 -0.29
N LYS A 25 -11.63 8.66 -0.75
CA LYS A 25 -11.08 10.00 -0.79
C LYS A 25 -10.83 10.48 0.64
N THR A 26 -9.62 10.97 0.86
CA THR A 26 -9.21 11.61 2.11
C THR A 26 -9.53 10.75 3.34
N ALA A 27 -9.12 9.48 3.35
CA ALA A 27 -9.42 8.50 4.40
C ALA A 27 -9.34 9.07 5.83
N PHE A 28 -8.23 9.74 6.18
CA PHE A 28 -8.04 10.30 7.52
C PHE A 28 -8.95 11.48 7.86
N LEU A 29 -9.40 12.26 6.87
CA LEU A 29 -10.32 13.36 7.11
C LEU A 29 -11.75 12.90 7.39
N ASN A 30 -12.06 11.60 7.26
CA ASN A 30 -13.39 11.10 7.62
C ASN A 30 -13.60 10.97 9.13
N ASP A 31 -12.53 11.05 9.93
CA ASP A 31 -12.59 10.83 11.37
C ASP A 31 -12.29 12.09 12.19
N PHE A 32 -12.95 12.20 13.34
CA PHE A 32 -12.67 13.21 14.33
C PHE A 32 -11.47 12.81 15.19
N ILE A 33 -10.81 13.79 15.78
CA ILE A 33 -9.73 13.55 16.74
C ILE A 33 -10.34 13.73 18.14
N GLU A 34 -10.22 12.72 18.99
CA GLU A 34 -10.63 12.83 20.40
C GLU A 34 -9.64 13.67 21.20
N GLU A 35 -8.35 13.57 20.87
CA GLU A 35 -7.28 14.31 21.50
C GLU A 35 -7.22 15.78 21.03
N GLU A 36 -6.87 16.68 21.95
CA GLU A 36 -6.56 18.06 21.61
C GLU A 36 -5.16 18.16 21.00
N ILE A 37 -5.11 18.30 19.67
CA ILE A 37 -3.86 18.44 18.93
C ILE A 37 -3.83 19.79 18.24
N TYR A 38 -2.71 20.47 18.41
CA TYR A 38 -2.42 21.75 17.79
C TYR A 38 -1.29 21.58 16.77
N MET A 39 -1.35 22.35 15.69
CA MET A 39 -0.29 22.45 14.70
C MET A 39 0.00 23.91 14.38
N ASP A 40 1.22 24.17 13.92
CA ASP A 40 1.56 25.46 13.34
C ASP A 40 0.66 25.75 12.13
N GLU A 41 0.41 27.03 11.87
CA GLU A 41 -0.37 27.42 10.71
C GLU A 41 0.33 26.98 9.41
N PRO A 42 -0.42 26.41 8.45
CA PRO A 42 0.16 25.99 7.19
C PRO A 42 0.70 27.20 6.41
N GLU A 43 1.75 26.95 5.62
CA GLU A 43 2.37 27.97 4.78
C GLU A 43 1.33 28.61 3.84
N GLY A 44 1.28 29.95 3.79
CA GLY A 44 0.30 30.71 3.01
C GLY A 44 -0.94 31.16 3.79
N PHE A 45 -1.11 30.77 5.06
CA PHE A 45 -2.17 31.28 5.95
C PHE A 45 -1.74 32.47 6.82
N THR A 46 -0.46 32.88 6.76
CA THR A 46 0.13 33.89 7.64
C THR A 46 -0.53 35.24 7.42
N THR A 47 -1.41 35.65 8.34
CA THR A 47 -1.86 37.04 8.42
C THR A 47 -0.77 37.84 9.12
N VAL A 48 -0.35 38.94 8.51
CA VAL A 48 0.82 39.80 8.87
C VAL A 48 0.72 40.40 10.29
N ARG A 49 -0.28 40.05 11.11
CA ARG A 49 -0.61 40.74 12.36
C ARG A 49 -0.64 39.87 13.61
N GLU A 50 -0.49 38.56 13.54
CA GLU A 50 -0.65 37.68 14.71
C GLU A 50 0.42 36.59 14.74
N GLU A 51 1.65 36.95 15.13
CA GLU A 51 2.86 36.10 15.05
C GLU A 51 2.87 34.84 15.93
N GLN A 52 1.78 34.44 16.59
CA GLN A 52 1.76 33.28 17.50
C GLN A 52 0.42 32.53 17.58
N LYS A 53 -0.26 32.32 16.44
CA LYS A 53 -1.45 31.46 16.41
C LYS A 53 -1.08 30.03 16.03
N VAL A 54 -1.81 29.08 16.63
CA VAL A 54 -1.76 27.66 16.30
C VAL A 54 -3.15 27.19 15.92
N CYS A 55 -3.22 26.25 14.99
CA CYS A 55 -4.48 25.64 14.56
C CYS A 55 -4.82 24.44 15.45
N ARG A 56 -6.04 24.39 15.99
CA ARG A 56 -6.57 23.18 16.63
C ARG A 56 -7.14 22.25 15.56
N LEU A 57 -6.55 21.07 15.42
CA LEU A 57 -7.02 20.06 14.48
C LEU A 57 -8.38 19.52 14.90
N GLN A 58 -9.34 19.55 13.97
CA GLN A 58 -10.69 18.99 14.19
C GLN A 58 -10.81 17.55 13.66
N ARG A 59 -9.97 17.18 12.70
CA ARG A 59 -10.03 15.92 11.95
C ARG A 59 -8.63 15.36 11.75
N SER A 60 -8.53 14.04 11.67
CA SER A 60 -7.24 13.36 11.51
C SER A 60 -6.59 13.72 10.17
N ILE A 61 -5.30 14.03 10.18
CA ILE A 61 -4.52 14.33 8.98
C ILE A 61 -3.35 13.36 8.81
N TYR A 62 -2.81 13.30 7.60
CA TYR A 62 -1.58 12.55 7.33
C TYR A 62 -0.44 13.02 8.25
N GLY A 63 0.35 12.07 8.76
CA GLY A 63 1.47 12.33 9.66
C GLY A 63 1.14 12.22 11.15
N LEU A 64 -0.14 12.25 11.54
CA LEU A 64 -0.53 11.93 12.91
C LEU A 64 -0.36 10.43 13.15
N LYS A 65 0.25 10.07 14.29
CA LYS A 65 0.51 8.68 14.68
C LYS A 65 -0.77 7.85 14.80
N GLN A 66 -1.86 8.48 15.24
CA GLN A 66 -3.15 7.87 15.51
C GLN A 66 -4.14 7.92 14.33
N ALA A 67 -3.88 8.72 13.29
CA ALA A 67 -4.81 8.89 12.17
C ALA A 67 -5.20 7.56 11.52
N PHE A 68 -4.25 6.63 11.38
CA PHE A 68 -4.52 5.31 10.84
C PHE A 68 -5.40 4.45 11.76
N GLN A 69 -5.16 4.51 13.07
CA GLN A 69 -5.91 3.75 14.06
C GLN A 69 -7.36 4.24 14.12
N ASN A 70 -7.56 5.55 14.16
CA ASN A 70 -8.88 6.19 14.19
C ASN A 70 -9.66 5.78 12.94
N TRP A 71 -9.09 6.04 11.75
CA TRP A 71 -9.70 5.62 10.49
C TRP A 71 -10.09 4.14 10.44
N ASN A 72 -9.17 3.24 10.84
CA ASN A 72 -9.45 1.82 10.83
C ASN A 72 -10.56 1.42 11.83
N THR A 73 -10.65 2.11 12.97
CA THR A 73 -11.70 1.90 13.97
C THR A 73 -13.05 2.38 13.45
N HIS A 74 -13.11 3.61 12.94
CA HIS A 74 -14.32 4.17 12.34
C HIS A 74 -14.84 3.32 11.17
N PHE A 75 -13.94 2.92 10.25
CA PHE A 75 -14.31 2.02 9.16
C PHE A 75 -14.84 0.67 9.68
N HIS A 76 -14.21 0.11 10.70
CA HIS A 76 -14.63 -1.15 11.31
C HIS A 76 -16.05 -1.07 11.90
N GLU A 77 -16.37 0.03 12.59
CA GLU A 77 -17.70 0.25 13.16
C GLU A 77 -18.77 0.37 12.08
N VAL A 78 -18.51 1.18 11.06
CA VAL A 78 -19.41 1.39 9.92
C VAL A 78 -19.66 0.07 9.20
N ILE A 79 -18.60 -0.67 8.82
CA ILE A 79 -18.75 -1.87 8.00
C ILE A 79 -19.42 -3.02 8.75
N ARG A 80 -19.23 -3.12 10.08
CA ARG A 80 -19.94 -4.08 10.93
C ARG A 80 -21.45 -3.82 10.94
N GLY A 81 -21.86 -2.55 10.81
CA GLY A 81 -23.27 -2.16 10.66
C GLY A 81 -23.93 -2.65 9.37
N TYR A 82 -23.16 -3.18 8.42
CA TYR A 82 -23.65 -3.76 7.17
C TYR A 82 -23.35 -5.27 7.08
N ASP A 83 -23.42 -5.97 8.23
CA ASP A 83 -23.21 -7.42 8.45
C ASP A 83 -21.91 -7.99 7.89
N PHE A 84 -20.87 -7.19 7.74
CA PHE A 84 -19.54 -7.72 7.51
C PHE A 84 -18.93 -8.20 8.81
N ILE A 85 -18.31 -9.38 8.75
CA ILE A 85 -17.57 -10.00 9.83
C ILE A 85 -16.09 -9.80 9.55
N LYS A 86 -15.37 -9.18 10.49
CA LYS A 86 -13.91 -9.04 10.42
C LYS A 86 -13.26 -10.42 10.54
N ASN A 87 -12.23 -10.67 9.75
CA ASN A 87 -11.46 -11.90 9.80
C ASN A 87 -10.50 -11.92 11.00
N ASP A 88 -10.43 -13.05 11.71
CA ASP A 88 -9.66 -13.15 12.95
C ASP A 88 -8.14 -13.11 12.73
N TYR A 89 -7.67 -13.62 11.59
CA TYR A 89 -6.24 -13.73 11.29
C TYR A 89 -5.65 -12.52 10.55
N ASP A 90 -6.49 -11.77 9.84
CA ASP A 90 -6.09 -10.56 9.11
C ASP A 90 -7.18 -9.50 9.30
N PRO A 91 -7.00 -8.55 10.24
CA PRO A 91 -7.99 -7.53 10.57
C PRO A 91 -8.34 -6.57 9.44
N CYS A 92 -7.58 -6.58 8.34
CA CYS A 92 -7.87 -5.80 7.14
C CYS A 92 -8.87 -6.49 6.20
N ILE A 93 -9.27 -7.74 6.49
CA ILE A 93 -10.21 -8.52 5.68
C ILE A 93 -11.55 -8.63 6.40
N TYR A 94 -12.61 -8.41 5.64
CA TYR A 94 -13.99 -8.56 6.04
C TYR A 94 -14.68 -9.55 5.11
N LYS A 95 -15.60 -10.35 5.65
CA LYS A 95 -16.43 -11.28 4.88
C LYS A 95 -17.91 -11.01 5.16
N LYS A 96 -18.73 -11.07 4.14
CA LYS A 96 -20.20 -11.07 4.22
C LYS A 96 -20.70 -12.29 3.46
N ILE A 97 -21.51 -13.11 4.12
CA ILE A 97 -22.08 -14.34 3.55
C ILE A 97 -23.59 -14.27 3.72
N SER A 98 -24.33 -14.51 2.63
CA SER A 98 -25.79 -14.60 2.63
C SER A 98 -26.20 -15.80 1.79
N GLY A 99 -26.44 -16.94 2.43
CA GLY A 99 -26.66 -18.21 1.73
C GLY A 99 -25.45 -18.61 0.89
N SER A 100 -25.64 -18.69 -0.43
CA SER A 100 -24.57 -18.97 -1.41
C SER A 100 -23.81 -17.72 -1.87
N LEU A 101 -24.26 -16.51 -1.49
CA LEU A 101 -23.61 -15.27 -1.86
C LEU A 101 -22.47 -14.96 -0.91
N VAL A 102 -21.30 -14.63 -1.46
CA VAL A 102 -20.09 -14.36 -0.71
C VAL A 102 -19.44 -13.09 -1.24
N ALA A 103 -19.14 -12.16 -0.32
CA ALA A 103 -18.31 -11.00 -0.59
C ALA A 103 -17.18 -10.90 0.43
N TYR A 104 -15.97 -10.66 -0.06
CA TYR A 104 -14.80 -10.28 0.70
C TYR A 104 -14.49 -8.81 0.43
N LEU A 105 -14.22 -8.07 1.49
CA LEU A 105 -13.69 -6.71 1.41
C LEU A 105 -12.34 -6.68 2.09
N LEU A 106 -11.33 -6.23 1.37
CA LEU A 106 -10.01 -5.94 1.89
C LEU A 106 -9.84 -4.42 1.94
N LEU A 107 -9.47 -3.89 3.10
CA LEU A 107 -9.10 -2.50 3.30
C LEU A 107 -7.58 -2.37 3.47
N TYR A 108 -6.94 -1.52 2.67
CA TYR A 108 -5.59 -1.06 2.89
C TYR A 108 -5.55 0.46 2.89
N VAL A 109 -5.54 1.07 4.07
CA VAL A 109 -5.58 2.53 4.22
C VAL A 109 -6.79 3.11 3.45
N ASP A 110 -6.56 3.68 2.28
CA ASP A 110 -7.51 4.28 1.34
C ASP A 110 -7.98 3.31 0.22
N ASP A 111 -7.18 2.31 -0.12
CA ASP A 111 -7.52 1.29 -1.12
C ASP A 111 -8.52 0.25 -0.56
N ILE A 112 -9.57 -0.02 -1.31
CA ILE A 112 -10.53 -1.10 -1.04
C ILE A 112 -10.56 -2.07 -2.22
N LEU A 113 -10.37 -3.35 -1.94
CA LEU A 113 -10.61 -4.44 -2.88
C LEU A 113 -11.86 -5.21 -2.48
N LEU A 114 -12.85 -5.23 -3.37
CA LEU A 114 -14.11 -5.93 -3.19
C LEU A 114 -14.15 -7.14 -4.12
N ILE A 115 -14.27 -8.33 -3.54
CA ILE A 115 -14.25 -9.62 -4.25
C ILE A 115 -15.53 -10.37 -3.95
N GLY A 116 -16.22 -10.92 -4.95
CA GLY A 116 -17.41 -11.72 -4.67
C GLY A 116 -17.99 -12.42 -5.88
N ASN A 117 -18.95 -13.30 -5.62
CA ASN A 117 -19.54 -14.16 -6.64
C ASN A 117 -20.83 -13.62 -7.27
N ASP A 118 -21.34 -12.48 -6.80
CA ASP A 118 -22.59 -11.90 -7.27
C ASP A 118 -22.46 -10.39 -7.52
N VAL A 119 -22.62 -10.00 -8.79
CA VAL A 119 -22.48 -8.61 -9.26
C VAL A 119 -23.46 -7.68 -8.57
N LYS A 120 -24.68 -8.15 -8.30
CA LYS A 120 -25.72 -7.34 -7.67
C LYS A 120 -25.36 -7.01 -6.21
N MET A 121 -25.02 -8.03 -5.42
CA MET A 121 -24.55 -7.87 -4.04
C MET A 121 -23.34 -6.95 -3.97
N LEU A 122 -22.37 -7.10 -4.86
CA LEU A 122 -21.23 -6.20 -4.92
C LEU A 122 -21.65 -4.76 -5.27
N GLY A 123 -22.60 -4.58 -6.20
CA GLY A 123 -23.17 -3.27 -6.56
C GLY A 123 -23.91 -2.60 -5.39
N ASP A 124 -24.65 -3.37 -4.60
CA ASP A 124 -25.34 -2.90 -3.40
C ASP A 124 -24.33 -2.46 -2.34
N ILE A 125 -23.26 -3.25 -2.12
CA ILE A 125 -22.15 -2.89 -1.22
C ILE A 125 -21.45 -1.60 -1.70
N LYS A 126 -21.20 -1.45 -3.01
CA LYS A 126 -20.61 -0.23 -3.57
C LYS A 126 -21.48 0.98 -3.30
N THR A 127 -22.78 0.87 -3.58
CA THR A 127 -23.72 1.97 -3.39
C THR A 127 -23.75 2.37 -1.91
N TRP A 128 -23.90 1.39 -1.02
CA TRP A 128 -23.92 1.61 0.42
C TRP A 128 -22.62 2.25 0.93
N LEU A 129 -21.44 1.75 0.55
CA LEU A 129 -20.16 2.38 0.94
C LEU A 129 -20.05 3.84 0.50
N SER A 130 -20.64 4.19 -0.65
CA SER A 130 -20.65 5.58 -1.16
C SER A 130 -21.60 6.50 -0.38
N THR A 131 -22.54 5.94 0.38
CA THR A 131 -23.38 6.71 1.31
C THR A 131 -22.66 7.04 2.61
N GLN A 132 -21.69 6.20 3.01
CA GLN A 132 -20.93 6.34 4.25
C GLN A 132 -19.65 7.16 4.07
N PHE A 133 -18.97 6.97 2.93
CA PHE A 133 -17.68 7.59 2.65
C PHE A 133 -17.66 8.25 1.28
N SER A 134 -16.80 9.26 1.13
CA SER A 134 -16.51 9.85 -0.18
C SER A 134 -15.64 8.88 -0.98
N MET A 135 -16.26 8.17 -1.92
CA MET A 135 -15.62 7.08 -2.66
C MET A 135 -15.28 7.48 -4.10
N LYS A 136 -14.20 6.91 -4.64
CA LYS A 136 -13.87 6.86 -6.06
C LYS A 136 -13.97 5.41 -6.53
N ASP A 137 -14.76 5.17 -7.58
CA ASP A 137 -14.79 3.84 -8.22
C ASP A 137 -13.62 3.74 -9.21
N MET A 138 -12.84 2.66 -9.09
CA MET A 138 -11.71 2.36 -9.97
C MET A 138 -12.06 1.25 -10.96
N GLY A 139 -13.28 0.69 -10.90
CA GLY A 139 -13.75 -0.35 -11.80
C GLY A 139 -13.21 -1.73 -11.44
N GLU A 140 -12.96 -2.55 -12.46
CA GLU A 140 -12.28 -3.83 -12.27
C GLU A 140 -10.83 -3.61 -11.84
N ALA A 141 -10.38 -4.38 -10.86
CA ALA A 141 -9.08 -4.19 -10.25
C ALA A 141 -7.96 -4.49 -11.26
N SER A 142 -7.26 -3.44 -11.68
CA SER A 142 -6.09 -3.51 -12.56
C SER A 142 -4.77 -3.29 -11.81
N TYR A 143 -4.83 -2.67 -10.63
CA TYR A 143 -3.69 -2.46 -9.75
C TYR A 143 -4.10 -2.63 -8.28
N ILE A 144 -3.20 -3.12 -7.44
CA ILE A 144 -3.34 -3.11 -5.99
C ILE A 144 -1.97 -2.92 -5.35
N LEU A 145 -1.81 -1.91 -4.49
CA LEU A 145 -0.54 -1.62 -3.80
C LEU A 145 0.67 -1.55 -4.77
N GLY A 146 0.47 -0.96 -5.94
CA GLY A 146 1.50 -0.86 -6.99
C GLY A 146 1.82 -2.18 -7.71
N ILE A 147 1.05 -3.25 -7.48
CA ILE A 147 1.09 -4.51 -8.25
C ILE A 147 0.01 -4.45 -9.31
N LYS A 148 0.40 -4.56 -10.59
CA LYS A 148 -0.53 -4.71 -11.70
C LYS A 148 -1.14 -6.12 -11.67
N ILE A 149 -2.45 -6.18 -11.89
CA ILE A 149 -3.22 -7.41 -12.02
C ILE A 149 -3.65 -7.55 -13.48
N ASP A 150 -3.26 -8.65 -14.11
CA ASP A 150 -3.69 -9.04 -15.45
C ASP A 150 -4.61 -10.26 -15.32
N ARG A 151 -5.89 -10.12 -15.67
CA ARG A 151 -6.90 -11.18 -15.49
C ARG A 151 -7.26 -11.86 -16.81
N ASP A 152 -7.24 -13.19 -16.79
CA ASP A 152 -7.78 -14.03 -17.85
C ASP A 152 -8.89 -14.91 -17.27
N LYS A 153 -10.15 -14.49 -17.49
CA LYS A 153 -11.33 -15.24 -17.02
C LYS A 153 -11.47 -16.60 -17.70
N SER A 154 -11.10 -16.71 -18.99
CA SER A 154 -11.23 -17.95 -19.76
C SER A 154 -10.33 -19.06 -19.20
N ARG A 155 -9.13 -18.68 -18.76
CA ARG A 155 -8.14 -19.59 -18.16
C ARG A 155 -8.20 -19.62 -16.63
N ARG A 156 -9.05 -18.78 -16.01
CA ARG A 156 -9.12 -18.59 -14.56
C ARG A 156 -7.76 -18.27 -13.94
N MET A 157 -7.04 -17.35 -14.57
CA MET A 157 -5.70 -16.95 -14.19
C MET A 157 -5.63 -15.48 -13.84
N LEU A 158 -4.83 -15.16 -12.81
CA LEU A 158 -4.41 -13.81 -12.48
C LEU A 158 -2.88 -13.74 -12.57
N GLY A 159 -2.38 -12.91 -13.47
CA GLY A 159 -0.99 -12.49 -13.53
C GLY A 159 -0.74 -11.31 -12.60
N LEU A 160 0.34 -11.35 -11.83
CA LEU A 160 0.75 -10.27 -10.95
C LEU A 160 2.12 -9.76 -11.38
N THR A 161 2.23 -8.47 -11.69
CA THR A 161 3.50 -7.87 -12.14
C THR A 161 3.76 -6.51 -11.50
N GLN A 162 5.02 -6.21 -11.27
CA GLN A 162 5.50 -4.90 -10.81
C GLN A 162 6.49 -4.30 -11.82
N SER A 163 6.28 -4.57 -13.12
CA SER A 163 7.14 -4.07 -14.20
C SER A 163 7.36 -2.56 -14.12
N SER A 164 6.31 -1.78 -13.87
CA SER A 164 6.41 -0.32 -13.73
C SER A 164 7.33 0.12 -12.58
N TYR A 165 7.31 -0.60 -11.44
CA TYR A 165 8.24 -0.33 -10.35
C TYR A 165 9.68 -0.63 -10.77
N ILE A 166 9.92 -1.76 -11.43
CA ILE A 166 11.25 -2.14 -11.93
C ILE A 166 11.76 -1.08 -12.92
N GLU A 167 10.93 -0.66 -13.87
CA GLU A 167 11.27 0.40 -14.83
C GLU A 167 11.59 1.73 -14.14
N ASN A 168 10.82 2.11 -13.13
CA ASN A 168 11.08 3.33 -12.34
C ASN A 168 12.41 3.25 -11.58
N VAL A 169 12.74 2.08 -11.01
CA VAL A 169 14.04 1.84 -10.37
C VAL A 169 15.17 1.96 -11.40
N LEU A 170 15.04 1.32 -12.56
CA LEU A 170 16.05 1.41 -13.62
C LEU A 170 16.28 2.86 -14.05
N LYS A 171 15.22 3.63 -14.30
CA LYS A 171 15.32 5.05 -14.65
C LYS A 171 15.99 5.87 -13.54
N ARG A 172 15.62 5.66 -12.27
CA ARG A 172 16.19 6.37 -11.12
C ARG A 172 17.71 6.21 -11.03
N PHE A 173 18.22 5.01 -11.34
CA PHE A 173 19.65 4.72 -11.32
C PHE A 173 20.33 4.86 -12.69
N LYS A 174 19.63 5.41 -13.70
CA LYS A 174 20.12 5.57 -15.08
C LYS A 174 20.59 4.25 -15.72
N MET A 175 19.85 3.18 -15.42
CA MET A 175 20.11 1.82 -15.87
C MET A 175 19.09 1.33 -16.92
N ASP A 176 18.18 2.17 -17.39
CA ASP A 176 17.13 1.86 -18.35
C ASP A 176 17.64 1.33 -19.71
N ASN A 177 18.87 1.71 -20.09
CA ASN A 177 19.56 1.20 -21.28
C ASN A 177 20.72 0.23 -20.95
N SER A 178 20.76 -0.32 -19.74
CA SER A 178 21.83 -1.23 -19.33
C SER A 178 21.75 -2.53 -20.12
N ILE A 179 22.82 -2.83 -20.85
CA ILE A 179 22.98 -4.12 -21.52
C ILE A 179 23.31 -5.16 -20.46
N ARG A 180 22.82 -6.39 -20.65
CA ARG A 180 23.18 -7.54 -19.81
C ARG A 180 24.70 -7.77 -19.87
N GLY A 181 25.43 -7.22 -18.90
CA GLY A 181 26.87 -7.41 -18.77
C GLY A 181 27.20 -8.82 -18.26
N LEU A 182 28.34 -9.36 -18.69
CA LEU A 182 28.99 -10.44 -17.96
C LEU A 182 29.29 -9.93 -16.56
N LEU A 183 28.77 -10.58 -15.52
CA LEU A 183 29.16 -10.28 -14.15
C LEU A 183 30.70 -10.38 -14.08
N PRO A 184 31.42 -9.32 -13.65
CA PRO A 184 32.88 -9.33 -13.66
C PRO A 184 33.46 -10.43 -12.76
N MET A 185 32.65 -10.99 -11.86
CA MET A 185 32.95 -12.22 -11.11
C MET A 185 31.73 -13.13 -11.04
N ARG A 186 31.97 -14.45 -11.17
CA ARG A 186 30.96 -15.47 -10.86
C ARG A 186 30.61 -15.45 -9.38
N HIS A 187 29.36 -15.76 -9.05
CA HIS A 187 28.95 -16.00 -7.67
C HIS A 187 29.78 -17.16 -7.07
N GLY A 188 30.31 -17.00 -5.85
CA GLY A 188 31.13 -18.02 -5.18
C GLY A 188 32.65 -17.91 -5.38
N VAL A 189 33.16 -16.85 -6.03
CA VAL A 189 34.62 -16.63 -6.12
C VAL A 189 35.19 -16.28 -4.74
N LYS A 190 36.03 -17.17 -4.18
CA LYS A 190 36.81 -16.89 -2.97
C LYS A 190 37.99 -15.98 -3.32
N LEU A 191 37.89 -14.71 -2.93
CA LEU A 191 38.99 -13.77 -3.07
C LEU A 191 40.10 -14.10 -2.07
N SER A 192 41.35 -14.12 -2.55
CA SER A 192 42.53 -14.30 -1.72
C SER A 192 43.38 -13.04 -1.74
N LYS A 193 44.34 -12.92 -0.80
CA LYS A 193 45.27 -11.78 -0.77
C LYS A 193 46.09 -11.59 -2.06
N LYS A 194 46.16 -12.61 -2.93
CA LYS A 194 46.83 -12.53 -4.23
C LYS A 194 46.05 -11.67 -5.24
N HIS A 195 44.73 -11.54 -5.09
CA HIS A 195 43.86 -10.79 -5.99
C HIS A 195 43.73 -9.30 -5.66
N LEU A 196 44.39 -8.82 -4.60
CA LEU A 196 44.46 -7.39 -4.29
C LEU A 196 45.25 -6.64 -5.38
N PRO A 197 44.77 -5.45 -5.82
CA PRO A 197 45.53 -4.58 -6.70
C PRO A 197 46.93 -4.32 -6.11
N ARG A 198 47.96 -4.32 -6.97
CA ARG A 198 49.37 -4.17 -6.52
C ARG A 198 49.59 -2.91 -5.67
N LEU A 199 48.79 -1.86 -5.86
CA LEU A 199 48.84 -0.62 -5.08
C LEU A 199 48.57 -0.84 -3.57
N MET A 200 47.77 -1.85 -3.21
CA MET A 200 47.40 -2.15 -1.81
C MET A 200 48.39 -3.08 -1.10
N ARG A 201 49.36 -3.69 -1.81
CA ARG A 201 50.33 -4.61 -1.19
C ARG A 201 51.35 -3.92 -0.29
N ASN A 202 51.52 -2.60 -0.44
CA ASN A 202 52.52 -1.83 0.30
C ASN A 202 51.93 -1.02 1.48
N LEU A 203 50.63 -1.12 1.76
CA LEU A 203 50.02 -0.47 2.93
C LEU A 203 50.16 -1.35 4.19
N LYS A 204 51.41 -1.58 4.62
CA LYS A 204 51.71 -2.00 6.00
C LYS A 204 51.83 -0.81 6.97
N GLY A 205 51.63 0.43 6.49
CA GLY A 205 51.86 1.65 7.27
C GLY A 205 50.63 2.49 7.64
N CYS A 206 49.45 2.31 7.04
CA CYS A 206 48.28 3.13 7.38
C CYS A 206 47.40 2.42 8.42
N ARG A 207 47.89 2.39 9.66
CA ARG A 207 47.00 2.32 10.83
C ARG A 207 46.60 3.76 11.20
N THR A 208 45.34 3.90 11.58
CA THR A 208 44.70 5.05 12.22
C THR A 208 44.56 6.35 11.41
N SER A 209 43.50 6.43 10.62
CA SER A 209 42.72 7.66 10.50
C SER A 209 41.23 7.31 10.65
N PRO A 210 40.47 7.95 11.55
CA PRO A 210 39.03 7.71 11.66
C PRO A 210 38.34 8.24 10.40
N MET A 211 37.49 7.40 9.79
CA MET A 211 36.57 7.86 8.74
C MET A 211 35.58 8.85 9.35
N PRO A 212 35.35 10.03 8.74
CA PRO A 212 34.18 10.83 9.07
C PRO A 212 32.94 10.10 8.55
N GLN A 213 31.98 9.89 9.43
CA GLN A 213 30.66 9.35 9.06
C GLN A 213 29.88 10.42 8.27
N PRO A 214 29.18 10.05 7.20
CA PRO A 214 27.93 10.72 6.82
C PRO A 214 26.76 10.23 7.68
#